data_AF-A0A942PF46-F1
#
_entry.id   AF-A0A942PF46-F1
#
_cell.length_a   1.000
_cell.length_b   1.000
_cell.length_c   1.000
_cell.angle_alpha   90.00
_cell.angle_beta   90.00
_cell.angle_gamma   90.00
#
_symmetry.space_group_name_H-M   'P 1'
#
loop_
_entity.id
_entity.type
_entity.pdbx_description
1 polymer ?
#
loop_
_entity_poly.entity_id
_entity_poly.type
_entity_poly.pdbx_seq_one_letter_code
_entity_poly.pdbx_strand_id
1 'polypeptide(L)'
;RKIVQPEKSLMQLTTMDERIELLKQQGINNMVIVPFTKEFSQQTALQYIHHFLVEKFHPSKIIIGYDHKFGNNREGDFRLLEQHASEFNYSVKEIDEELIQDAIISSTKIREALLQGNVKLAHSYLGYDYFFKGVVIEGNKLGRTIGYPTANLQMENPDKLVPGNGVYAVTCQLEGETRMLNGMMNIGTRPTVDGLNLMIEVNIFDFDEEIYGRHLKVWLKHYLRSEVKFSGIDALKEQLNKDKEESVRLLTN
;
A
#
# COMPACT_ATOMS: atom_id res chain seq x y z
N ARG A 1 -6.95 6.46 -14.61
CA ARG A 1 -8.25 5.84 -14.23
C ARG A 1 -9.26 6.86 -13.70
N LYS A 2 -8.95 7.73 -12.73
CA LYS A 2 -9.89 8.79 -12.27
C LYS A 2 -10.43 9.69 -13.39
N ILE A 3 -9.65 9.90 -14.47
CA ILE A 3 -10.06 10.69 -15.65
C ILE A 3 -11.03 9.94 -16.57
N VAL A 4 -11.01 8.60 -16.56
CA VAL A 4 -11.80 7.75 -17.49
C VAL A 4 -13.00 7.10 -16.78
N GLN A 5 -12.89 6.83 -15.48
CA GLN A 5 -13.94 6.29 -14.61
C GLN A 5 -13.84 6.94 -13.22
N PRO A 6 -14.41 8.15 -13.03
CA PRO A 6 -14.33 8.87 -11.77
C PRO A 6 -15.14 8.23 -10.63
N GLU A 7 -16.19 7.45 -10.93
CA GLU A 7 -17.11 6.92 -9.91
C GLU A 7 -16.63 5.65 -9.17
N LYS A 8 -15.63 4.93 -9.69
CA LYS A 8 -15.01 3.79 -8.97
C LYS A 8 -13.73 4.25 -8.28
N SER A 9 -13.85 4.89 -7.13
CA SER A 9 -12.67 5.14 -6.27
C SER A 9 -12.19 3.81 -5.70
N LEU A 10 -11.18 3.22 -6.34
CA LEU A 10 -10.49 2.05 -5.82
C LEU A 10 -9.38 2.51 -4.87
N MET A 11 -9.40 2.00 -3.64
CA MET A 11 -8.33 2.24 -2.68
C MET A 11 -6.96 1.80 -3.26
N GLN A 12 -5.96 2.63 -3.06
CA GLN A 12 -4.60 2.46 -3.55
C GLN A 12 -3.80 1.61 -2.56
N LEU A 13 -3.12 0.58 -3.07
CA LEU A 13 -2.20 -0.24 -2.26
C LEU A 13 -0.98 0.56 -1.79
N THR A 14 -0.57 1.57 -2.56
CA THR A 14 0.57 2.43 -2.24
C THR A 14 0.22 3.87 -2.58
N THR A 15 0.67 4.82 -1.74
CA THR A 15 0.78 6.22 -2.15
C THR A 15 1.92 6.37 -3.16
N MET A 16 2.07 7.57 -3.72
CA MET A 16 3.19 7.84 -4.64
C MET A 16 4.54 7.70 -3.93
N ASP A 17 4.68 8.26 -2.71
CA ASP A 17 5.94 8.21 -1.96
C ASP A 17 6.31 6.78 -1.56
N GLU A 18 5.33 5.96 -1.17
CA GLU A 18 5.55 4.56 -0.86
C GLU A 18 5.95 3.76 -2.10
N ARG A 19 5.38 4.07 -3.27
CA ARG A 19 5.77 3.45 -4.53
C ARG A 19 7.21 3.82 -4.92
N ILE A 20 7.59 5.08 -4.75
CA ILE A 20 8.97 5.53 -4.96
C ILE A 20 9.92 4.77 -4.02
N GLU A 21 9.56 4.64 -2.75
CA GLU A 21 10.34 3.91 -1.76
C GLU A 21 10.55 2.44 -2.18
N LEU A 22 9.47 1.74 -2.56
CA LEU A 22 9.52 0.35 -2.98
C LEU A 22 10.32 0.14 -4.26
N LEU A 23 10.13 0.99 -5.28
CA LEU A 23 10.87 0.88 -6.55
C LEU A 23 12.37 1.15 -6.35
N LYS A 24 12.72 2.11 -5.49
CA LYS A 24 14.11 2.41 -5.14
C LYS A 24 14.79 1.20 -4.48
N GLN A 25 14.08 0.47 -3.61
CA GLN A 25 14.59 -0.76 -2.99
C GLN A 25 14.87 -1.87 -4.02
N GLN A 26 14.15 -1.89 -5.16
CA GLN A 26 14.39 -2.81 -6.27
C GLN A 26 15.49 -2.36 -7.23
N GLY A 27 16.22 -1.29 -6.90
CA GLY A 27 17.32 -0.77 -7.74
C GLY A 27 16.87 0.10 -8.91
N ILE A 28 15.60 0.52 -8.97
CA ILE A 28 15.14 1.47 -9.98
C ILE A 28 15.73 2.85 -9.69
N ASN A 29 16.51 3.38 -10.64
CA ASN A 29 17.23 4.64 -10.44
C ASN A 29 16.33 5.87 -10.60
N ASN A 30 15.39 5.82 -11.55
CA ASN A 30 14.55 6.96 -11.91
C ASN A 30 13.11 6.49 -12.13
N MET A 31 12.16 7.30 -11.66
CA MET A 31 10.73 7.13 -11.92
C MET A 31 10.21 8.41 -12.56
N VAL A 32 9.54 8.27 -13.71
CA VAL A 32 8.94 9.40 -14.42
C VAL A 32 7.43 9.34 -14.23
N ILE A 33 6.88 10.34 -13.54
CA ILE A 33 5.44 10.47 -13.35
C ILE A 33 4.91 11.34 -14.48
N VAL A 34 4.06 10.76 -15.32
CA VAL A 34 3.45 11.46 -16.45
C VAL A 34 1.99 11.78 -16.13
N PRO A 35 1.62 13.06 -16.00
CA PRO A 35 0.22 13.44 -15.91
C PRO A 35 -0.51 13.02 -17.19
N PHE A 36 -1.61 12.29 -17.05
CA PHE A 36 -2.41 11.88 -18.20
C PHE A 36 -3.34 13.03 -18.63
N THR A 37 -2.78 14.03 -19.32
CA THR A 37 -3.53 15.19 -19.81
C THR A 37 -4.28 14.87 -21.11
N LYS A 38 -5.19 15.77 -21.51
CA LYS A 38 -5.88 15.65 -22.80
C LYS A 38 -4.87 15.65 -23.96
N GLU A 39 -3.88 16.56 -23.93
CA GLU A 39 -2.84 16.62 -24.97
C GLU A 39 -2.05 15.32 -25.03
N PHE A 40 -1.68 14.75 -23.88
CA PHE A 40 -0.97 13.48 -23.82
C PHE A 40 -1.82 12.32 -24.38
N SER A 41 -3.12 12.29 -24.05
CA SER A 41 -4.03 11.23 -24.52
C SER A 41 -4.30 11.26 -26.03
N GLN A 42 -4.08 12.39 -26.69
CA GLN A 42 -4.34 12.59 -28.12
C GLN A 42 -3.14 12.23 -29.01
N GLN A 43 -1.96 11.97 -28.44
CA GLN A 43 -0.80 11.56 -29.23
C GLN A 43 -1.06 10.24 -29.95
N THR A 44 -0.74 10.18 -31.24
CA THR A 44 -0.72 8.89 -31.95
C THR A 44 0.32 7.97 -31.32
N ALA A 45 0.20 6.66 -31.52
CA ALA A 45 1.17 5.71 -31.00
C ALA A 45 2.58 5.97 -31.55
N LEU A 46 2.71 6.39 -32.82
CA LEU A 46 4.01 6.76 -33.38
C LEU A 46 4.58 8.04 -32.74
N GLN A 47 3.75 9.06 -32.50
CA GLN A 47 4.17 10.26 -31.78
C GLN A 47 4.61 9.94 -30.35
N TYR A 48 3.91 9.01 -29.68
CA TYR A 48 4.29 8.54 -28.35
C TYR A 48 5.65 7.83 -28.37
N ILE A 49 5.91 6.96 -29.35
CA ILE A 49 7.23 6.31 -29.49
C ILE A 49 8.31 7.37 -29.75
N HIS A 50 8.13 8.19 -30.77
CA HIS A 50 9.17 9.13 -31.21
C HIS A 50 9.37 10.28 -30.20
N HIS A 51 8.36 11.12 -29.99
CA HIS A 51 8.49 12.35 -29.21
C HIS A 51 8.50 12.13 -27.69
N PHE A 52 7.90 11.05 -27.21
CA PHE A 52 7.84 10.79 -25.78
C PHE A 52 8.87 9.76 -25.33
N LEU A 53 8.95 8.57 -25.96
CA LEU A 53 9.90 7.55 -25.51
C LEU A 53 11.33 7.84 -25.98
N VAL A 54 11.54 8.03 -27.29
CA VAL A 54 12.86 8.12 -27.90
C VAL A 54 13.53 9.46 -27.60
N GLU A 55 12.90 10.57 -27.97
CA GLU A 55 13.50 11.91 -27.80
C GLU A 55 13.73 12.31 -26.33
N LYS A 56 12.92 11.80 -25.39
CA LYS A 56 13.07 12.18 -23.98
C LYS A 56 13.97 11.25 -23.19
N PHE A 57 13.94 9.95 -23.46
CA PHE A 57 14.64 8.96 -22.64
C PHE A 57 15.81 8.27 -23.35
N HIS A 58 15.89 8.33 -24.67
CA HIS A 58 16.92 7.67 -25.48
C HIS A 58 17.16 6.21 -25.06
N PRO A 59 16.12 5.36 -25.01
CA PRO A 59 16.23 4.02 -24.44
C PRO A 59 17.05 3.12 -25.36
N SER A 60 18.02 2.39 -24.80
CA SER A 60 18.66 1.27 -25.52
C SER A 60 17.78 0.02 -25.52
N LYS A 61 16.88 -0.10 -24.53
CA LYS A 61 15.95 -1.20 -24.37
C LYS A 61 14.63 -0.74 -23.75
N ILE A 62 13.53 -1.23 -24.30
CA ILE A 62 12.17 -1.03 -23.81
C ILE A 62 11.62 -2.38 -23.37
N ILE A 63 11.06 -2.45 -22.16
CA ILE A 63 10.45 -3.67 -21.63
C ILE A 63 9.00 -3.34 -21.29
N ILE A 64 8.06 -4.13 -21.81
CA ILE A 64 6.62 -3.95 -21.59
C ILE A 64 5.95 -5.29 -21.25
N GLY A 65 4.80 -5.24 -20.57
CA GLY A 65 3.95 -6.41 -20.37
C GLY A 65 3.11 -6.71 -21.60
N TYR A 66 2.65 -7.96 -21.74
CA TYR A 66 1.86 -8.44 -22.88
C TYR A 66 0.56 -7.66 -23.15
N ASP A 67 -0.05 -7.05 -22.11
CA ASP A 67 -1.29 -6.30 -22.21
C ASP A 67 -1.07 -4.77 -22.39
N HIS A 68 0.19 -4.36 -22.55
CA HIS A 68 0.55 -2.95 -22.66
C HIS A 68 0.02 -2.35 -23.95
N LYS A 69 -0.78 -1.28 -23.81
CA LYS A 69 -1.29 -0.47 -24.92
C LYS A 69 -1.04 1.01 -24.67
N PHE A 70 -0.72 1.73 -25.73
CA PHE A 70 -0.39 3.16 -25.69
C PHE A 70 -0.89 3.88 -26.94
N GLY A 71 -0.71 5.20 -26.98
CA GLY A 71 -1.23 6.06 -28.04
C GLY A 71 -2.75 6.25 -27.97
N ASN A 72 -3.23 7.18 -28.79
CA ASN A 72 -4.64 7.50 -28.94
C ASN A 72 -5.41 6.23 -29.34
N ASN A 73 -6.60 6.03 -28.75
CA ASN A 73 -7.44 4.84 -28.95
C ASN A 73 -6.74 3.49 -28.70
N ARG A 74 -5.63 3.46 -27.94
CA ARG A 74 -4.88 2.23 -27.63
C ARG A 74 -4.34 1.53 -28.88
N GLU A 75 -4.00 2.30 -29.92
CA GLU A 75 -3.54 1.78 -31.21
C GLU A 75 -2.12 1.21 -31.18
N GLY A 76 -1.31 1.60 -30.19
CA GLY A 76 0.06 1.13 -30.01
C GLY A 76 0.18 -0.10 -29.11
N ASP A 77 1.08 -1.01 -29.49
CA ASP A 77 1.42 -2.22 -28.74
C ASP A 77 2.86 -2.68 -28.99
N PHE A 78 3.20 -3.89 -28.52
CA PHE A 78 4.52 -4.48 -28.71
C PHE A 78 4.95 -4.56 -30.18
N ARG A 79 4.06 -4.96 -31.09
CA ARG A 79 4.42 -5.11 -32.51
C ARG A 79 4.79 -3.77 -33.13
N LEU A 80 4.09 -2.72 -32.75
CA LEU A 80 4.43 -1.37 -33.20
C LEU A 80 5.80 -0.91 -32.68
N LEU A 81 6.12 -1.20 -31.41
CA LEU A 81 7.47 -0.95 -30.88
C LEU A 81 8.53 -1.77 -31.64
N GLU A 82 8.26 -3.05 -31.90
CA GLU A 82 9.19 -3.92 -32.62
C GLU A 82 9.44 -3.42 -34.05
N GLN A 83 8.40 -2.99 -34.76
CA GLN A 83 8.49 -2.46 -36.12
C GLN A 83 9.40 -1.23 -36.21
N HIS A 84 9.40 -0.36 -35.19
CA HIS A 84 10.18 0.87 -35.17
C HIS A 84 11.50 0.75 -34.37
N ALA A 85 11.83 -0.43 -33.84
CA ALA A 85 13.02 -0.66 -33.02
C ALA A 85 14.32 -0.35 -33.77
N SER A 86 14.43 -0.82 -35.02
CA SER A 86 15.61 -0.56 -35.86
C SER A 86 15.71 0.91 -36.30
N GLU A 87 14.58 1.57 -36.53
CA GLU A 87 14.53 2.97 -36.97
C GLU A 87 15.02 3.91 -35.86
N PHE A 88 14.59 3.65 -34.63
CA PHE A 88 14.90 4.50 -33.47
C PHE A 88 16.00 3.94 -32.56
N ASN A 89 16.72 2.91 -33.01
CA ASN A 89 17.89 2.34 -32.36
C ASN A 89 17.66 1.89 -30.89
N TYR A 90 16.57 1.16 -30.65
CA TYR A 90 16.30 0.47 -29.39
C TYR A 90 16.04 -1.02 -29.62
N SER A 91 16.11 -1.80 -28.54
CA SER A 91 15.56 -3.16 -28.51
C SER A 91 14.27 -3.19 -27.70
N VAL A 92 13.33 -4.06 -28.04
CA VAL A 92 12.09 -4.24 -27.26
C VAL A 92 12.00 -5.67 -26.75
N LYS A 93 11.49 -5.85 -25.53
CA LYS A 93 11.18 -7.16 -24.97
C LYS A 93 9.78 -7.13 -24.36
N GLU A 94 8.96 -8.08 -24.75
CA GLU A 94 7.69 -8.37 -24.08
C GLU A 94 7.93 -9.33 -22.91
N ILE A 95 7.24 -9.11 -21.81
CA ILE A 95 7.14 -10.07 -20.71
C ILE A 95 5.86 -10.88 -20.93
N ASP A 96 6.03 -12.19 -21.08
CA ASP A 96 4.98 -13.14 -21.46
C ASP A 96 3.80 -13.14 -20.47
N GLU A 97 2.60 -13.37 -21.00
CA GLU A 97 1.38 -13.53 -20.20
C GLU A 97 1.53 -14.65 -19.16
N GLU A 98 2.15 -15.78 -19.50
CA GLU A 98 2.34 -16.91 -18.58
C GLU A 98 3.22 -16.53 -17.38
N LEU A 99 4.27 -15.73 -17.57
CA LEU A 99 5.08 -15.20 -16.46
C LEU A 99 4.28 -14.23 -15.58
N ILE A 100 3.27 -13.57 -16.14
CA ILE A 100 2.33 -12.69 -15.44
C ILE A 100 1.11 -13.45 -14.90
N GLN A 101 0.75 -14.62 -15.42
CA GLN A 101 -0.38 -15.43 -14.99
C GLN A 101 0.01 -16.50 -13.96
N ASP A 102 1.20 -17.11 -14.08
CA ASP A 102 1.82 -17.91 -12.99
C ASP A 102 2.00 -17.03 -11.74
N ALA A 103 2.21 -15.73 -11.95
CA ALA A 103 1.91 -14.70 -10.96
C ALA A 103 0.38 -14.44 -10.94
N ILE A 104 -0.42 -15.29 -10.29
CA ILE A 104 -1.87 -15.11 -10.04
C ILE A 104 -2.16 -13.88 -9.12
N ILE A 105 -1.41 -12.79 -9.30
CA ILE A 105 -1.22 -11.63 -8.45
C ILE A 105 -1.82 -10.45 -9.19
N SER A 106 -2.98 -10.00 -8.75
CA SER A 106 -3.58 -8.75 -9.23
C SER A 106 -3.78 -7.80 -8.06
N SER A 107 -3.75 -6.49 -8.32
CA SER A 107 -4.06 -5.50 -7.29
C SER A 107 -5.45 -5.72 -6.66
N THR A 108 -6.40 -6.30 -7.41
CA THR A 108 -7.72 -6.65 -6.87
C THR A 108 -7.62 -7.75 -5.82
N LYS A 109 -6.92 -8.86 -6.12
CA LYS A 109 -6.72 -9.97 -5.17
C LYS A 109 -5.95 -9.54 -3.93
N ILE A 110 -4.96 -8.66 -4.08
CA ILE A 110 -4.22 -8.11 -2.94
C ILE A 110 -5.14 -7.28 -2.05
N ARG A 111 -5.95 -6.37 -2.64
CA ARG A 111 -6.93 -5.57 -1.87
C ARG A 111 -7.91 -6.47 -1.13
N GLU A 112 -8.47 -7.48 -1.80
CA GLU A 112 -9.41 -8.42 -1.19
C GLU A 112 -8.78 -9.18 -0.03
N ALA A 113 -7.56 -9.70 -0.20
CA ALA A 113 -6.83 -10.38 0.87
C ALA A 113 -6.61 -9.47 2.09
N LEU A 114 -6.17 -8.21 1.87
CA LEU A 114 -5.97 -7.25 2.96
C LEU A 114 -7.29 -6.86 3.66
N LEU A 115 -8.37 -6.69 2.90
CA LEU A 115 -9.70 -6.36 3.45
C LEU A 115 -10.32 -7.52 4.22
N GLN A 116 -9.94 -8.76 3.89
CA GLN A 116 -10.38 -9.98 4.60
C GLN A 116 -9.45 -10.37 5.76
N GLY A 117 -8.41 -9.57 6.04
CA GLY A 117 -7.42 -9.90 7.07
C GLY A 117 -6.47 -11.06 6.70
N ASN A 118 -6.44 -11.50 5.43
CA ASN A 118 -5.53 -12.54 4.96
C ASN A 118 -4.14 -11.96 4.64
N VAL A 119 -3.44 -11.55 5.69
CA VAL A 119 -2.13 -10.88 5.64
C VAL A 119 -1.08 -11.73 4.91
N LYS A 120 -1.03 -13.03 5.22
CA LYS A 120 -0.08 -13.97 4.62
C LYS A 120 -0.23 -14.04 3.10
N LEU A 121 -1.46 -14.14 2.61
CA LEU A 121 -1.73 -14.18 1.18
C LEU A 121 -1.39 -12.86 0.51
N ALA A 122 -1.73 -11.73 1.13
CA ALA A 122 -1.37 -10.41 0.64
C ALA A 122 0.14 -10.26 0.48
N HIS A 123 0.94 -10.72 1.46
CA HIS A 123 2.40 -10.64 1.40
C HIS A 123 2.98 -11.56 0.33
N SER A 124 2.45 -12.79 0.17
CA SER A 124 2.91 -13.68 -0.91
C SER A 124 2.68 -13.09 -2.30
N TYR A 125 1.65 -12.26 -2.44
CA TYR A 125 1.35 -11.55 -3.68
C TYR A 125 2.19 -10.28 -3.85
N LEU A 126 2.46 -9.55 -2.77
CA LEU A 126 3.23 -8.31 -2.83
C LEU A 126 4.74 -8.54 -2.95
N GLY A 127 5.26 -9.63 -2.39
CA GLY A 127 6.69 -9.86 -2.22
C GLY A 127 7.32 -9.01 -1.10
N TYR A 128 6.51 -8.30 -0.31
CA TYR A 128 6.92 -7.51 0.83
C TYR A 128 5.78 -7.41 1.86
N ASP A 129 6.11 -7.03 3.10
CA ASP A 129 5.11 -6.82 4.15
C ASP A 129 4.33 -5.53 3.90
N TYR A 130 3.00 -5.65 3.81
CA TYR A 130 2.15 -4.49 3.55
C TYR A 130 2.28 -3.46 4.66
N PHE A 131 2.43 -2.19 4.27
CA PHE A 131 2.56 -1.10 5.21
C PHE A 131 1.76 0.13 4.80
N PHE A 132 1.54 1.00 5.78
CA PHE A 132 0.98 2.33 5.59
C PHE A 132 1.56 3.30 6.62
N LYS A 133 1.42 4.60 6.35
CA LYS A 133 1.84 5.68 7.24
C LYS A 133 0.63 6.47 7.72
N GLY A 134 0.68 6.92 8.97
CA GLY A 134 -0.31 7.85 9.51
C GLY A 134 0.33 8.79 10.53
N VAL A 135 -0.30 9.94 10.73
CA VAL A 135 0.09 10.90 11.77
C VAL A 135 -0.53 10.45 13.09
N VAL A 136 0.26 10.44 14.16
CA VAL A 136 -0.25 10.14 15.49
C VAL A 136 -1.05 11.33 16.02
N ILE A 137 -2.33 11.11 16.30
CA ILE A 137 -3.25 12.11 16.84
C ILE A 137 -3.69 11.77 18.27
N GLU A 138 -4.26 12.75 18.97
CA GLU A 138 -4.89 12.50 20.26
C GLU A 138 -6.18 11.67 20.09
N GLY A 139 -6.27 10.56 20.80
CA GLY A 139 -7.50 9.76 20.92
C GLY A 139 -8.18 9.93 22.28
N ASN A 140 -9.10 9.02 22.61
CA ASN A 140 -9.86 9.06 23.87
C ASN A 140 -9.04 8.71 25.12
N LYS A 141 -7.75 8.37 24.96
CA LYS A 141 -6.79 7.99 26.03
C LYS A 141 -7.27 6.85 26.97
N LEU A 142 -8.32 6.12 26.59
CA LEU A 142 -8.88 5.01 27.39
C LEU A 142 -7.87 3.88 27.58
N GLY A 143 -7.10 3.55 26.54
CA GLY A 143 -6.02 2.56 26.64
C GLY A 143 -5.04 2.87 27.78
N ARG A 144 -4.68 4.15 27.96
CA ARG A 144 -3.76 4.58 29.03
C ARG A 144 -4.32 4.29 30.43
N THR A 145 -5.62 4.42 30.65
CA THR A 145 -6.23 4.17 31.97
C THR A 145 -6.26 2.68 32.33
N ILE A 146 -6.11 1.80 31.35
CA ILE A 146 -6.14 0.34 31.53
C ILE A 146 -4.77 -0.33 31.35
N GLY A 147 -3.69 0.44 31.17
CA GLY A 147 -2.32 -0.06 31.02
C GLY A 147 -1.89 -0.38 29.58
N TYR A 148 -2.67 0.08 28.60
CA TYR A 148 -2.48 -0.17 27.16
C TYR A 148 -2.49 1.14 26.37
N PRO A 149 -1.51 2.05 26.54
CA PRO A 149 -1.47 3.30 25.79
C PRO A 149 -1.46 3.04 24.28
N THR A 150 -2.33 3.74 23.53
CA THR A 150 -2.45 3.58 22.08
C THR A 150 -2.15 4.88 21.34
N ALA A 151 -1.35 4.78 20.28
CA ALA A 151 -1.20 5.81 19.26
C ALA A 151 -2.39 5.70 18.29
N ASN A 152 -3.20 6.75 18.20
CA ASN A 152 -4.29 6.81 17.23
C ASN A 152 -3.74 7.37 15.92
N LEU A 153 -3.96 6.67 14.80
CA LEU A 153 -3.41 7.08 13.51
C LEU A 153 -4.47 7.74 12.63
N GLN A 154 -4.13 8.93 12.12
CA GLN A 154 -4.87 9.61 11.07
C GLN A 154 -4.18 9.37 9.73
N MET A 155 -4.94 8.83 8.76
CA MET A 155 -4.47 8.70 7.39
C MET A 155 -4.51 10.06 6.67
N GLU A 156 -3.37 10.51 6.16
CA GLU A 156 -3.30 11.77 5.40
C GLU A 156 -3.81 11.61 3.96
N ASN A 157 -3.67 10.40 3.40
CA ASN A 157 -4.18 10.09 2.07
C ASN A 157 -5.48 9.27 2.18
N PRO A 158 -6.65 9.84 1.86
CA PRO A 158 -7.93 9.14 1.98
C PRO A 158 -8.09 7.99 0.98
N ASP A 159 -7.30 7.97 -0.09
CA ASP A 159 -7.32 6.88 -1.06
C ASP A 159 -6.43 5.71 -0.65
N LYS A 160 -5.58 5.82 0.38
CA LYS A 160 -4.68 4.74 0.80
C LYS A 160 -5.47 3.61 1.47
N LEU A 161 -5.32 2.39 0.96
CA LEU A 161 -5.98 1.22 1.51
C LEU A 161 -5.50 0.97 2.95
N VAL A 162 -6.46 0.95 3.88
CA VAL A 162 -6.29 0.40 5.22
C VAL A 162 -6.80 -1.05 5.21
N PRO A 163 -6.11 -2.02 5.84
CA PRO A 163 -6.59 -3.39 5.97
C PRO A 163 -7.96 -3.50 6.63
N GLY A 164 -8.60 -4.67 6.52
CA GLY A 164 -9.93 -4.90 7.10
C GLY A 164 -9.94 -4.73 8.62
N ASN A 165 -11.13 -4.59 9.20
CA ASN A 165 -11.30 -4.49 10.64
C ASN A 165 -10.74 -5.72 11.38
N GLY A 166 -10.16 -5.50 12.56
CA GLY A 166 -9.62 -6.55 13.40
C GLY A 166 -8.38 -6.13 14.17
N VAL A 167 -7.81 -7.10 14.89
CA VAL A 167 -6.58 -6.95 15.65
C VAL A 167 -5.43 -7.64 14.90
N TYR A 168 -4.30 -6.95 14.84
CA TYR A 168 -3.12 -7.36 14.09
C TYR A 168 -1.88 -7.28 14.97
N ALA A 169 -0.96 -8.23 14.82
CA ALA A 169 0.43 -8.05 15.22
C ALA A 169 1.13 -7.20 14.15
N VAL A 170 1.86 -6.18 14.59
CA VAL A 170 2.51 -5.21 13.70
C VAL A 170 3.93 -4.91 14.16
N THR A 171 4.74 -4.46 13.22
CA THR A 171 5.95 -3.70 13.53
C THR A 171 5.75 -2.27 13.09
N CYS A 172 6.31 -1.32 13.80
CA CYS A 172 6.21 0.09 13.47
C CYS A 172 7.56 0.80 13.62
N GLN A 173 7.66 1.96 12.98
CA GLN A 173 8.83 2.81 12.98
C GLN A 173 8.37 4.26 12.95
N LEU A 174 8.98 5.08 13.80
CA LEU A 174 8.79 6.53 13.77
C LEU A 174 9.61 7.11 12.62
N GLU A 175 9.02 8.06 11.89
CA GLU A 175 9.75 8.72 10.82
C GLU A 175 11.02 9.40 11.34
N GLY A 176 12.11 9.24 10.58
CA GLY A 176 13.45 9.73 10.94
C GLY A 176 14.24 8.79 11.86
N GLU A 177 13.63 7.71 12.36
CA GLU A 177 14.29 6.75 13.24
C GLU A 177 14.59 5.43 12.54
N THR A 178 15.62 4.73 13.01
CA THR A 178 16.00 3.40 12.52
C THR A 178 15.44 2.27 13.38
N ARG A 179 15.02 2.56 14.62
CA ARG A 179 14.50 1.57 15.56
C ARG A 179 13.17 1.00 15.07
N MET A 180 13.12 -0.31 14.91
CA MET A 180 11.87 -1.05 14.71
C MET A 180 11.26 -1.39 16.07
N LEU A 181 9.95 -1.15 16.19
CA LEU A 181 9.18 -1.38 17.41
C LEU A 181 8.10 -2.42 17.15
N ASN A 182 7.90 -3.32 18.09
CA ASN A 182 6.82 -4.31 18.02
C ASN A 182 5.55 -3.75 18.65
N GLY A 183 4.39 -4.18 18.17
CA GLY A 183 3.13 -3.78 18.75
C GLY A 183 1.96 -4.63 18.28
N MET A 184 0.78 -4.27 18.78
CA MET A 184 -0.50 -4.73 18.25
C MET A 184 -1.32 -3.54 17.79
N MET A 185 -2.11 -3.74 16.75
CA MET A 185 -2.94 -2.72 16.14
C MET A 185 -4.39 -3.18 16.10
N ASN A 186 -5.30 -2.31 16.48
CA ASN A 186 -6.73 -2.48 16.29
C ASN A 186 -7.21 -1.56 15.16
N ILE A 187 -7.93 -2.12 14.18
CA ILE A 187 -8.66 -1.37 13.16
C ILE A 187 -10.14 -1.60 13.40
N GLY A 188 -10.88 -0.52 13.63
CA GLY A 188 -12.30 -0.57 13.93
C GLY A 188 -13.10 0.58 13.35
N THR A 189 -14.42 0.54 13.54
CA THR A 189 -15.32 1.62 13.13
C THR A 189 -16.15 2.13 14.29
N ARG A 190 -16.30 3.45 14.37
CA ARG A 190 -17.16 4.11 15.36
C ARG A 190 -18.32 4.80 14.65
N PRO A 191 -19.57 4.57 15.10
CA PRO A 191 -20.69 5.40 14.68
C PRO A 191 -20.47 6.84 15.13
N THR A 192 -20.66 7.78 14.21
CA THR A 192 -20.63 9.22 14.43
C THR A 192 -21.84 9.87 13.77
N VAL A 193 -22.11 11.14 14.10
CA VAL A 193 -23.26 11.89 13.54
C VAL A 193 -23.18 11.95 12.01
N ASP A 194 -21.98 12.02 11.45
CA ASP A 194 -21.72 12.15 10.02
C ASP A 194 -21.44 10.81 9.30
N GLY A 195 -21.60 9.67 10.00
CA GLY A 195 -21.39 8.33 9.44
C GLY A 195 -20.48 7.43 10.27
N LEU A 196 -19.81 6.48 9.61
CA LEU A 196 -18.85 5.57 10.24
C LEU A 196 -17.42 6.11 10.10
N ASN A 197 -16.76 6.40 11.21
CA ASN A 197 -15.35 6.78 11.21
C ASN A 197 -14.46 5.58 11.49
N LEU A 198 -13.48 5.37 10.62
CA LEU A 198 -12.42 4.38 10.80
C LEU A 198 -11.49 4.83 11.94
N MET A 199 -11.16 3.92 12.84
CA MET A 199 -10.19 4.14 13.92
C MET A 199 -9.06 3.13 13.78
N ILE A 200 -7.82 3.63 13.82
CA ILE A 200 -6.61 2.82 13.78
C ILE A 200 -5.83 3.13 15.06
N GLU A 201 -5.71 2.14 15.94
CA GLU A 201 -5.07 2.28 17.24
C GLU A 201 -3.90 1.31 17.34
N VAL A 202 -2.68 1.82 17.55
CA VAL A 202 -1.48 1.01 17.71
C VAL A 202 -1.03 1.06 19.16
N ASN A 203 -0.99 -0.09 19.85
CA ASN A 203 -0.29 -0.26 21.11
C ASN A 203 1.14 -0.71 20.81
N ILE A 204 2.10 0.17 21.06
CA ILE A 204 3.53 -0.11 20.88
C ILE A 204 4.06 -0.74 22.17
N PHE A 205 4.75 -1.87 22.06
CA PHE A 205 5.29 -2.59 23.21
C PHE A 205 6.56 -1.92 23.73
N ASP A 206 6.71 -1.93 25.06
CA ASP A 206 7.89 -1.43 25.78
C ASP A 206 8.31 -0.02 25.31
N PHE A 207 7.31 0.85 25.17
CA PHE A 207 7.41 2.20 24.64
C PHE A 207 6.64 3.19 25.52
N ASP A 208 7.33 4.22 26.02
CA ASP A 208 6.81 5.21 26.98
C ASP A 208 7.09 6.67 26.55
N GLU A 209 7.17 6.91 25.23
CA GLU A 209 7.42 8.24 24.69
C GLU A 209 6.14 8.87 24.13
N GLU A 210 6.03 10.19 24.23
CA GLU A 210 4.94 10.97 23.63
C GLU A 210 5.28 11.30 22.17
N ILE A 211 4.46 10.80 21.24
CA ILE A 211 4.74 10.84 19.80
C ILE A 211 3.64 11.56 18.99
N TYR A 212 2.81 12.39 19.63
CA TYR A 212 1.77 13.14 18.93
C TYR A 212 2.36 14.05 17.85
N GLY A 213 1.68 14.13 16.71
CA GLY A 213 2.11 14.89 15.53
C GLY A 213 3.24 14.22 14.73
N ARG A 214 3.82 13.11 15.21
CA ARG A 214 4.83 12.36 14.46
C ARG A 214 4.17 11.37 13.49
N HIS A 215 4.85 11.11 12.38
CA HIS A 215 4.46 10.06 11.45
C HIS A 215 4.92 8.69 11.97
N LEU A 216 3.98 7.74 12.04
CA LEU A 216 4.24 6.35 12.35
C LEU A 216 4.01 5.52 11.09
N LYS A 217 5.05 4.80 10.67
CA LYS A 217 4.95 3.77 9.63
C LYS A 217 4.65 2.43 10.29
N VAL A 218 3.62 1.74 9.81
CA VAL A 218 3.14 0.47 10.38
C VAL A 218 3.17 -0.60 9.29
N TRP A 219 3.87 -1.70 9.56
CA TRP A 219 3.86 -2.90 8.75
C TRP A 219 2.95 -3.93 9.41
N LEU A 220 2.01 -4.43 8.62
CA LEU A 220 1.18 -5.56 8.98
C LEU A 220 2.07 -6.80 9.03
N LYS A 221 1.92 -7.65 10.06
CA LYS A 221 2.66 -8.93 10.15
C LYS A 221 1.71 -10.10 10.20
N HIS A 222 0.77 -10.07 11.15
CA HIS A 222 -0.21 -11.13 11.31
C HIS A 222 -1.57 -10.58 11.68
N TYR A 223 -2.63 -11.20 11.18
CA TYR A 223 -3.98 -11.02 11.69
C TYR A 223 -4.19 -11.93 12.90
N LEU A 224 -4.73 -11.39 13.98
CA LEU A 224 -4.97 -12.13 15.22
C LEU A 224 -6.43 -12.56 15.34
N ARG A 225 -7.35 -11.61 15.22
CA ARG A 225 -8.79 -11.85 15.42
C ARG A 225 -9.67 -10.69 14.93
N SER A 226 -10.96 -10.96 14.80
CA SER A 226 -11.98 -9.94 14.58
C SER A 226 -12.17 -9.05 15.81
N GLU A 227 -12.76 -7.87 15.61
CA GLU A 227 -13.24 -7.04 16.70
C GLU A 227 -14.34 -7.74 17.50
N VAL A 228 -14.33 -7.55 18.82
CA VAL A 228 -15.31 -8.14 19.75
C VAL A 228 -15.76 -7.06 20.72
N LYS A 229 -17.06 -7.04 21.06
CA LYS A 229 -17.58 -6.21 22.14
C LYS A 229 -17.34 -6.90 23.47
N PHE A 230 -16.73 -6.20 24.41
CA PHE A 230 -16.48 -6.72 25.76
C PHE A 230 -17.59 -6.30 26.73
N SER A 231 -17.90 -7.18 27.68
CA SER A 231 -18.89 -6.95 28.74
C SER A 231 -18.41 -5.96 29.81
N GLY A 232 -17.12 -5.61 29.83
CA GLY A 232 -16.53 -4.69 30.79
C GLY A 232 -15.03 -4.51 30.59
N ILE A 233 -14.43 -3.63 31.40
CA ILE A 233 -13.00 -3.27 31.34
C ILE A 233 -12.08 -4.46 31.63
N ASP A 234 -12.44 -5.33 32.58
CA ASP A 234 -11.58 -6.47 32.96
C ASP A 234 -11.51 -7.51 31.84
N ALA A 235 -12.65 -7.81 31.20
CA ALA A 235 -12.69 -8.69 30.03
C ALA A 235 -11.89 -8.13 28.85
N LEU A 236 -11.94 -6.81 28.64
CA LEU A 236 -11.10 -6.13 27.64
C LEU A 236 -9.62 -6.28 27.97
N LYS A 237 -9.21 -5.99 29.21
CA LYS A 237 -7.80 -6.12 29.66
C LYS A 237 -7.28 -7.54 29.49
N GLU A 238 -8.07 -8.55 29.87
CA GLU A 238 -7.69 -9.94 29.72
C GLU A 238 -7.45 -10.30 28.24
N GLN A 239 -8.33 -9.84 27.34
CA GLN A 239 -8.15 -10.09 25.91
C GLN A 239 -6.93 -9.34 25.34
N LEU A 240 -6.69 -8.10 25.76
CA LEU A 240 -5.51 -7.33 25.34
C LEU A 240 -4.20 -7.99 25.80
N ASN A 241 -4.17 -8.59 27.00
CA ASN A 241 -3.03 -9.38 27.45
C ASN A 241 -2.78 -10.57 26.50
N LYS A 242 -3.82 -11.33 26.15
CA LYS A 242 -3.73 -12.46 25.21
C LYS A 242 -3.25 -12.02 23.82
N ASP A 243 -3.80 -10.91 23.32
CA ASP A 243 -3.42 -10.35 22.02
C ASP A 243 -1.94 -9.89 22.03
N LYS A 244 -1.47 -9.30 23.14
CA LYS A 244 -0.06 -8.91 23.32
C LYS A 244 0.86 -10.12 23.37
N GLU A 245 0.54 -11.13 24.18
CA GLU A 245 1.33 -12.37 24.28
C GLU A 245 1.47 -13.07 22.92
N GLU A 246 0.36 -13.18 22.19
CA GLU A 246 0.36 -13.78 20.85
C GLU A 246 1.14 -12.92 19.85
N SER A 247 1.00 -11.59 19.90
CA SER A 247 1.79 -10.68 19.05
C SER A 247 3.28 -10.84 19.32
N VAL A 248 3.70 -10.89 20.58
CA VAL A 248 5.11 -11.10 20.93
C VAL A 248 5.60 -12.43 20.36
N ARG A 249 4.84 -13.52 20.54
CA ARG A 249 5.18 -14.84 20.02
C ARG A 249 5.32 -14.85 18.49
N LEU A 250 4.43 -14.15 17.78
CA LEU A 250 4.45 -14.11 16.32
C LEU A 250 5.54 -13.20 15.75
N LEU A 251 5.95 -12.15 16.49
CA LEU A 251 6.94 -11.17 16.02
C LEU A 251 8.39 -11.54 16.36
N THR A 252 8.62 -12.55 17.21
CA THR A 252 9.95 -13.06 17.56
C THR A 252 10.35 -14.32 16.79
N ASN A 253 9.41 -14.94 16.07
CA ASN A 253 9.62 -16.13 15.23
C ASN A 253 9.69 -15.76 13.74
#